data_AF-C3N8C3-F1
#
_entry.id   AF-C3N8C3-F1
#
_cell.length_a   1.000
_cell.length_b   1.000
_cell.length_c   1.000
_cell.angle_alpha   90.00
_cell.angle_beta   90.00
_cell.angle_gamma   90.00
#
_symmetry.space_group_name_H-M   'P 1'
#
loop_
_entity.id
_entity.type
_entity.pdbx_description
1 polymer ?
#
loop_
_entity_poly.entity_id
_entity_poly.type
_entity_poly.pdbx_seq_one_letter_code
_entity_poly.pdbx_strand_id
1 'polypeptide(L)'
;MRIIPRTMSTQHPDNAKVPEWAKSEVIEGEDEVKEAFLAYSMYGVHEVMWDAEGKDVDTHVVRKLLSNYPDYFREHILGKDVFLTYRLPNPKVEGADRKVFAETMESIPITYDLAEKFYGNGITVPVFEVILPMTTSNLEIISVARYYEKAVANEDELELYDGVKVKDLVGEIYPKVIEVIPLVEDRDSLQNIDNIVEGYYKVIKPKYMRVFLARSDPAMNYGMITAVLSVKIALSELYKLSESLNFEIYPIIGVGSLPFRGHLSPENYEKVLEEYKGVYTYTIQSAFKYDYDYDKVKSAISSINNSRIGPAKILEKYEEDVLRKITILYTERYQPIIESLANAINDVSVLLPRRRARKLHIGLFGYSRSAGKVSLPRAISFVGSLYSIGIPPELIGISSLSNLDEKEWDIFKQNYVNFKHDLQTAARFFNWESFELIKDIWKISEDTIAKIKEDIDYAESVIGIKLGGIDYDSRKHILMSSLFLLSFKEKILQESKKYLYEMALIRRSLG
;
A
#
# COMPACT_ATOMS: atom_id res chain seq x y z
N MET A 1 -26.19 12.07 -3.53
CA MET A 1 -25.06 11.91 -2.59
C MET A 1 -23.97 11.15 -3.33
N ARG A 2 -22.69 11.54 -3.19
CA ARG A 2 -21.57 10.88 -3.90
C ARG A 2 -21.40 9.45 -3.38
N ILE A 3 -21.15 8.50 -4.27
CA ILE A 3 -20.73 7.15 -3.87
C ILE A 3 -19.24 7.22 -3.49
N ILE A 4 -18.92 6.89 -2.25
CA ILE A 4 -17.52 6.70 -1.83
C ILE A 4 -17.15 5.24 -2.14
N PRO A 5 -16.03 4.98 -2.85
CA PRO A 5 -15.67 3.62 -3.23
C PRO A 5 -15.26 2.78 -2.01
N ARG A 6 -15.67 1.51 -2.00
CA ARG A 6 -15.34 0.55 -0.93
C ARG A 6 -14.08 -0.25 -1.23
N THR A 7 -13.76 -0.42 -2.51
CA THR A 7 -12.59 -1.12 -3.01
C THR A 7 -11.85 -0.27 -4.03
N MET A 8 -10.51 -0.24 -3.91
CA MET A 8 -9.62 0.47 -4.82
C MET A 8 -8.56 -0.49 -5.37
N SER A 9 -8.62 -0.83 -6.66
CA SER A 9 -7.60 -1.65 -7.30
C SER A 9 -6.33 -0.82 -7.43
N THR A 10 -5.19 -1.43 -7.09
CA THR A 10 -3.88 -0.77 -7.15
C THR A 10 -2.92 -1.55 -8.03
N GLN A 11 -1.91 -0.86 -8.54
CA GLN A 11 -0.89 -1.37 -9.46
C GLN A 11 0.35 -1.92 -8.71
N HIS A 12 0.16 -2.57 -7.57
CA HIS A 12 1.26 -3.17 -6.81
C HIS A 12 1.75 -4.47 -7.48
N PRO A 13 3.06 -4.71 -7.65
CA PRO A 13 3.61 -5.89 -8.30
C PRO A 13 3.79 -7.09 -7.33
N ASP A 14 2.81 -7.34 -6.47
CA ASP A 14 2.91 -8.38 -5.43
C ASP A 14 2.43 -9.76 -5.87
N ASN A 15 1.87 -9.89 -7.07
CA ASN A 15 1.38 -11.16 -7.59
C ASN A 15 2.51 -12.15 -7.90
N ALA A 16 2.42 -13.38 -7.39
CA ALA A 16 3.32 -14.46 -7.77
C ALA A 16 3.07 -14.90 -9.21
N LYS A 17 1.81 -15.19 -9.57
CA LYS A 17 1.39 -15.59 -10.91
C LYS A 17 1.38 -14.40 -11.86
N VAL A 18 1.84 -14.64 -13.08
CA VAL A 18 1.63 -13.71 -14.19
C VAL A 18 0.17 -13.86 -14.62
N PRO A 19 -0.63 -12.78 -14.67
CA PRO A 19 -2.01 -12.90 -15.11
C PRO A 19 -2.05 -13.33 -16.59
N GLU A 20 -2.98 -14.22 -16.93
CA GLU A 20 -3.06 -14.84 -18.27
C GLU A 20 -3.21 -13.83 -19.41
N TRP A 21 -3.76 -12.65 -19.10
CA TRP A 21 -4.01 -11.60 -20.07
C TRP A 21 -2.79 -10.71 -20.36
N ALA A 22 -1.72 -10.81 -19.56
CA ALA A 22 -0.49 -10.03 -19.73
C ALA A 22 0.37 -10.62 -20.84
N LYS A 23 0.99 -9.75 -21.63
CA LYS A 23 1.81 -10.14 -22.78
C LYS A 23 3.19 -10.66 -22.36
N SER A 24 3.64 -10.28 -21.16
CA SER A 24 4.93 -10.65 -20.61
C SER A 24 4.84 -10.85 -19.10
N GLU A 25 5.93 -11.31 -18.48
CA GLU A 25 6.05 -11.42 -17.03
C GLU A 25 5.91 -10.07 -16.31
N VAL A 26 6.24 -8.97 -17.01
CA VAL A 26 6.21 -7.60 -16.52
C VAL A 26 5.03 -6.86 -17.13
N ILE A 27 4.09 -6.42 -16.29
CA ILE A 27 2.94 -5.62 -16.70
C ILE A 27 3.42 -4.18 -16.99
N GLU A 28 3.14 -3.67 -18.19
CA GLU A 28 3.50 -2.31 -18.61
C GLU A 28 2.64 -1.80 -19.77
N GLY A 29 2.56 -0.46 -19.93
CA GLY A 29 1.86 0.17 -21.06
C GLY A 29 0.39 -0.22 -21.17
N GLU A 30 -0.02 -0.73 -22.34
CA GLU A 30 -1.41 -1.14 -22.61
C GLU A 30 -1.92 -2.24 -21.66
N ASP A 31 -1.03 -3.06 -21.10
CA ASP A 31 -1.39 -4.09 -20.14
C ASP A 31 -1.93 -3.45 -18.83
N GLU A 32 -1.46 -2.26 -18.45
CA GLU A 32 -2.00 -1.52 -17.29
C GLU A 32 -3.40 -0.94 -17.56
N VAL A 33 -3.66 -0.49 -18.78
CA VAL A 33 -4.98 0.01 -19.18
C VAL A 33 -5.99 -1.13 -19.19
N LYS A 34 -5.58 -2.28 -19.74
CA LYS A 34 -6.39 -3.51 -19.70
C LYS A 34 -6.65 -3.94 -18.26
N GLU A 35 -5.64 -3.92 -17.39
CA GLU A 35 -5.80 -4.23 -15.96
C GLU A 35 -6.85 -3.34 -15.28
N ALA A 36 -6.81 -2.02 -15.53
CA ALA A 36 -7.81 -1.10 -14.98
C ALA A 36 -9.23 -1.47 -15.45
N PHE A 37 -9.41 -1.76 -16.74
CA PHE A 37 -10.70 -2.22 -17.27
C PHE A 37 -11.17 -3.52 -16.62
N LEU A 38 -10.29 -4.51 -16.44
CA LEU A 38 -10.65 -5.80 -15.82
C LEU A 38 -10.98 -5.65 -14.32
N ALA A 39 -10.31 -4.72 -13.62
CA ALA A 39 -10.65 -4.40 -12.23
C ALA A 39 -12.13 -3.98 -12.09
N TYR A 40 -12.62 -3.15 -13.01
CA TYR A 40 -14.03 -2.78 -13.04
C TYR A 40 -14.90 -3.94 -13.52
N SER A 41 -14.69 -4.39 -14.76
CA SER A 41 -15.63 -5.26 -15.49
C SER A 41 -15.68 -6.69 -14.97
N MET A 42 -14.54 -7.28 -14.61
CA MET A 42 -14.49 -8.68 -14.18
C MET A 42 -14.70 -8.84 -12.67
N TYR A 43 -14.11 -7.93 -11.88
CA TYR A 43 -14.03 -8.07 -10.43
C TYR A 43 -15.02 -7.20 -9.66
N GLY A 44 -15.59 -6.16 -10.27
CA GLY A 44 -16.53 -5.25 -9.62
C GLY A 44 -15.86 -4.31 -8.60
N VAL A 45 -14.59 -3.95 -8.81
CA VAL A 45 -13.92 -2.96 -7.99
C VAL A 45 -14.51 -1.57 -8.27
N HIS A 46 -14.76 -0.76 -7.24
CA HIS A 46 -15.38 0.55 -7.43
C HIS A 46 -14.40 1.60 -8.00
N GLU A 47 -13.11 1.49 -7.68
CA GLU A 47 -12.11 2.49 -8.02
C GLU A 47 -10.80 1.85 -8.50
N VAL A 48 -10.09 2.52 -9.41
CA VAL A 48 -8.69 2.19 -9.76
C VAL A 48 -7.80 3.36 -9.37
N MET A 49 -6.71 3.06 -8.66
CA MET A 49 -5.60 3.98 -8.46
C MET A 49 -4.65 3.88 -9.66
N TRP A 50 -4.52 4.97 -10.41
CA TRP A 50 -3.54 5.10 -11.48
C TRP A 50 -2.24 5.63 -10.89
N ASP A 51 -1.23 4.77 -10.80
CA ASP A 51 0.05 5.14 -10.20
C ASP A 51 0.82 6.04 -11.19
N ALA A 52 1.35 7.17 -10.75
CA ALA A 52 2.27 8.00 -11.51
C ALA A 52 3.62 8.17 -10.75
N GLU A 53 3.74 7.58 -9.57
CA GLU A 53 4.95 7.64 -8.74
C GLU A 53 6.02 6.66 -9.26
N GLY A 54 7.22 7.17 -9.56
CA GLY A 54 8.36 6.37 -10.00
C GLY A 54 8.15 5.57 -11.30
N LYS A 55 7.25 6.02 -12.19
CA LYS A 55 7.11 5.50 -13.57
C LYS A 55 6.70 6.59 -14.54
N ASP A 56 6.85 6.33 -15.84
CA ASP A 56 6.34 7.24 -16.87
C ASP A 56 4.81 7.19 -16.88
N VAL A 57 4.20 8.37 -16.85
CA VAL A 57 2.75 8.50 -16.69
C VAL A 57 2.10 8.39 -18.05
N ASP A 58 1.25 7.38 -18.23
CA ASP A 58 0.31 7.39 -19.34
C ASP A 58 -0.85 8.34 -19.01
N THR A 59 -0.68 9.60 -19.42
CA THR A 59 -1.66 10.68 -19.27
C THR A 59 -2.92 10.48 -20.11
N HIS A 60 -2.97 9.44 -20.95
CA HIS A 60 -4.08 9.16 -21.87
C HIS A 60 -4.97 8.00 -21.42
N VAL A 61 -4.83 7.51 -20.18
CA VAL A 61 -5.58 6.35 -19.66
C VAL A 61 -7.10 6.48 -19.87
N VAL A 62 -7.69 7.65 -19.60
CA VAL A 62 -9.14 7.87 -19.79
C VAL A 62 -9.52 7.72 -21.26
N ARG A 63 -8.74 8.31 -22.18
CA ARG A 63 -8.97 8.17 -23.63
C ARG A 63 -8.96 6.69 -24.03
N LYS A 64 -7.95 5.95 -23.58
CA LYS A 64 -7.78 4.54 -23.93
C LYS A 64 -8.91 3.67 -23.36
N LEU A 65 -9.32 3.90 -22.11
CA LEU A 65 -10.45 3.21 -21.50
C LEU A 65 -11.75 3.44 -22.29
N LEU A 66 -12.08 4.70 -22.59
CA LEU A 66 -13.31 5.05 -23.31
C LEU A 66 -13.30 4.59 -24.77
N SER A 67 -12.13 4.60 -25.42
CA SER A 67 -11.99 4.20 -26.82
C SER A 67 -11.97 2.69 -27.00
N ASN A 68 -11.31 1.95 -26.10
CA ASN A 68 -11.14 0.51 -26.22
C ASN A 68 -12.34 -0.26 -25.67
N TYR A 69 -13.07 0.29 -24.69
CA TYR A 69 -14.18 -0.38 -24.01
C TYR A 69 -15.45 0.49 -23.92
N PRO A 70 -15.93 1.06 -25.04
CA PRO A 70 -16.98 2.06 -25.01
C PRO A 70 -18.31 1.55 -24.44
N ASP A 71 -18.67 0.30 -24.71
CA ASP A 71 -19.96 -0.26 -24.29
C ASP A 71 -20.06 -0.37 -22.76
N TYR A 72 -18.99 -0.83 -22.12
CA TYR A 72 -18.93 -0.91 -20.65
C TYR A 72 -19.07 0.46 -20.00
N PHE A 73 -18.32 1.45 -20.50
CA PHE A 73 -18.29 2.78 -19.89
C PHE A 73 -19.57 3.59 -20.16
N ARG A 74 -20.30 3.32 -21.25
CA ARG A 74 -21.66 3.88 -21.43
C ARG A 74 -22.64 3.41 -20.36
N GLU A 75 -22.49 2.18 -19.87
CA GLU A 75 -23.31 1.62 -18.80
C GLU A 75 -22.78 1.97 -17.39
N HIS A 76 -21.46 2.21 -17.26
CA HIS A 76 -20.78 2.49 -16.00
C HIS A 76 -19.94 3.77 -16.13
N ILE A 77 -20.54 4.91 -15.78
CA ILE A 77 -19.97 6.23 -16.06
C ILE A 77 -18.76 6.48 -15.16
N LEU A 78 -17.61 6.72 -15.80
CA LEU A 78 -16.36 7.04 -15.09
C LEU A 78 -16.46 8.40 -14.38
N GLY A 79 -16.18 8.42 -13.09
CA GLY A 79 -16.35 9.57 -12.20
C GLY A 79 -17.71 9.62 -11.48
N LYS A 80 -18.62 8.68 -11.78
CA LYS A 80 -19.95 8.60 -11.17
C LYS A 80 -20.27 7.21 -10.61
N ASP A 81 -20.15 6.17 -11.42
CA ASP A 81 -20.47 4.78 -11.07
C ASP A 81 -19.19 3.98 -10.74
N VAL A 82 -18.11 4.28 -11.47
CA VAL A 82 -16.75 3.78 -11.21
C VAL A 82 -15.77 4.94 -11.19
N PHE A 83 -14.64 4.80 -10.49
CA PHE A 83 -13.74 5.93 -10.21
C PHE A 83 -12.30 5.66 -10.64
N LEU A 84 -11.61 6.68 -11.12
CA LEU A 84 -10.19 6.66 -11.42
C LEU A 84 -9.50 7.79 -10.64
N THR A 85 -8.49 7.43 -9.85
CA THR A 85 -7.79 8.37 -8.96
C THR A 85 -6.30 8.32 -9.25
N TYR A 86 -5.68 9.46 -9.52
CA TYR A 86 -4.26 9.52 -9.82
C TYR A 86 -3.44 9.56 -8.54
N ARG A 87 -2.47 8.66 -8.36
CA ARG A 87 -1.42 8.79 -7.34
C ARG A 87 -0.26 9.56 -7.94
N LEU A 88 -0.12 10.81 -7.50
CA LEU A 88 0.85 11.75 -8.05
C LEU A 88 2.30 11.37 -7.68
N PRO A 89 3.29 11.71 -8.51
CA PRO A 89 4.67 11.79 -8.02
C PRO A 89 4.77 12.90 -6.96
N ASN A 90 5.38 12.62 -5.81
CA ASN A 90 5.54 13.65 -4.77
C ASN A 90 6.71 14.58 -5.14
N PRO A 91 6.46 15.87 -5.44
CA PRO A 91 7.52 16.78 -5.91
C PRO A 91 8.60 17.06 -4.87
N LYS A 92 8.35 16.86 -3.56
CA LYS A 92 9.42 17.01 -2.57
C LYS A 92 10.44 15.88 -2.64
N VAL A 93 9.99 14.69 -3.04
CA VAL A 93 10.79 13.46 -3.07
C VAL A 93 11.41 13.23 -4.45
N GLU A 94 10.62 13.34 -5.51
CA GLU A 94 10.97 13.03 -6.90
C GLU A 94 11.88 14.11 -7.51
N GLY A 95 13.16 14.20 -7.14
CA GLY A 95 13.99 15.38 -7.43
C GLY A 95 14.19 15.75 -8.90
N ALA A 96 14.60 14.85 -9.80
CA ALA A 96 14.69 15.18 -11.23
C ALA A 96 13.31 15.17 -11.92
N ASP A 97 12.39 14.34 -11.44
CA ASP A 97 11.08 14.09 -12.03
C ASP A 97 9.97 14.98 -11.43
N ARG A 98 10.33 16.06 -10.70
CA ARG A 98 9.35 17.02 -10.11
C ARG A 98 8.38 17.58 -11.14
N LYS A 99 8.75 17.62 -12.42
CA LYS A 99 7.90 18.14 -13.49
C LYS A 99 6.87 17.13 -13.99
N VAL A 100 7.05 15.83 -13.73
CA VAL A 100 6.02 14.80 -13.98
C VAL A 100 4.77 15.06 -13.13
N PHE A 101 4.93 15.69 -11.95
CA PHE A 101 3.80 16.21 -11.18
C PHE A 101 2.97 17.19 -12.01
N ALA A 102 3.61 18.18 -12.64
CA ALA A 102 2.91 19.15 -13.48
C ALA A 102 2.19 18.46 -14.65
N GLU A 103 2.88 17.59 -15.40
CA GLU A 103 2.28 16.83 -16.51
C GLU A 103 1.05 16.01 -16.09
N THR A 104 1.11 15.37 -14.91
CA THR A 104 -0.02 14.60 -14.38
C THR A 104 -1.21 15.51 -14.05
N MET A 105 -0.96 16.67 -13.46
CA MET A 105 -2.00 17.65 -13.11
C MET A 105 -2.63 18.28 -14.36
N GLU A 106 -1.82 18.64 -15.36
CA GLU A 106 -2.25 19.17 -16.66
C GLU A 106 -3.07 18.16 -17.48
N SER A 107 -2.91 16.87 -17.23
CA SER A 107 -3.70 15.86 -17.91
C SER A 107 -5.15 15.78 -17.43
N ILE A 108 -5.45 16.27 -16.23
CA ILE A 108 -6.79 16.16 -15.62
C ILE A 108 -7.86 16.89 -16.46
N PRO A 109 -7.66 18.15 -16.90
CA PRO A 109 -8.61 18.84 -17.79
C PRO A 109 -8.92 18.07 -19.07
N ILE A 110 -7.91 17.46 -19.68
CA ILE A 110 -8.09 16.66 -20.90
C ILE A 110 -9.05 15.48 -20.64
N THR A 111 -9.03 14.90 -19.43
CA THR A 111 -9.97 13.83 -19.08
C THR A 111 -11.42 14.32 -19.05
N TYR A 112 -11.65 15.57 -18.64
CA TYR A 112 -12.97 16.17 -18.63
C TYR A 112 -13.51 16.35 -20.05
N ASP A 113 -12.75 16.98 -20.94
CA ASP A 113 -13.17 17.23 -22.33
C ASP A 113 -13.50 15.92 -23.07
N LEU A 114 -12.69 14.88 -22.82
CA LEU A 114 -12.94 13.55 -23.37
C LEU A 114 -14.24 12.95 -22.85
N ALA A 115 -14.54 13.13 -21.56
CA ALA A 115 -15.80 12.69 -20.96
C ALA A 115 -16.98 13.46 -21.53
N GLU A 116 -16.84 14.78 -21.67
CA GLU A 116 -17.86 15.66 -22.22
C GLU A 116 -18.24 15.22 -23.63
N LYS A 117 -17.24 14.93 -24.47
CA LYS A 117 -17.45 14.41 -25.82
C LYS A 117 -18.04 13.00 -25.84
N PHE A 118 -17.65 12.14 -24.92
CA PHE A 118 -18.06 10.73 -24.91
C PHE A 118 -19.46 10.51 -24.33
N TYR A 119 -19.76 11.17 -23.21
CA TYR A 119 -21.04 11.03 -22.51
C TYR A 119 -22.05 12.11 -22.91
N GLY A 120 -21.58 13.32 -23.22
CA GLY A 120 -22.39 14.54 -23.31
C GLY A 120 -22.11 15.53 -22.18
N ASN A 121 -22.47 16.80 -22.40
CA ASN A 121 -22.05 17.91 -21.54
C ASN A 121 -22.51 17.81 -20.08
N GLY A 122 -21.57 18.06 -19.16
CA GLY A 122 -21.84 18.18 -17.72
C GLY A 122 -22.17 16.88 -16.99
N ILE A 123 -21.98 15.72 -17.61
CA ILE A 123 -22.40 14.43 -17.02
C ILE A 123 -21.48 13.97 -15.89
N THR A 124 -20.16 14.14 -16.04
CA THR A 124 -19.18 13.61 -15.08
C THR A 124 -17.83 14.29 -15.22
N VAL A 125 -17.00 14.14 -14.19
CA VAL A 125 -15.57 14.45 -14.21
C VAL A 125 -14.82 13.14 -13.94
N PRO A 126 -14.15 12.53 -14.94
CA PRO A 126 -13.54 11.20 -14.76
C PRO A 126 -12.47 11.15 -13.68
N VAL A 127 -11.64 12.19 -13.60
CA VAL A 127 -10.56 12.32 -12.62
C VAL A 127 -10.72 13.64 -11.89
N PHE A 128 -10.95 13.56 -10.59
CA PHE A 128 -11.20 14.72 -9.73
C PHE A 128 -10.68 14.52 -8.31
N GLU A 129 -10.13 13.34 -8.03
CA GLU A 129 -9.38 13.02 -6.82
C GLU A 129 -7.95 12.67 -7.21
N VAL A 130 -7.01 13.13 -6.39
CA VAL A 130 -5.59 12.81 -6.51
C VAL A 130 -5.03 12.37 -5.16
N ILE A 131 -4.12 11.39 -5.17
CA ILE A 131 -3.41 10.93 -3.98
C ILE A 131 -2.02 11.54 -3.97
N LEU A 132 -1.65 12.16 -2.86
CA LEU A 132 -0.29 12.62 -2.60
C LEU A 132 0.45 11.60 -1.71
N PRO A 133 1.36 10.77 -2.26
CA PRO A 133 2.13 9.81 -1.46
C PRO A 133 3.12 10.52 -0.53
N MET A 134 3.55 9.82 0.51
CA MET A 134 4.54 10.29 1.49
C MET A 134 4.16 11.66 2.09
N THR A 135 2.87 11.88 2.35
CA THR A 135 2.40 13.12 2.98
C THR A 135 2.78 13.14 4.46
N THR A 136 3.43 14.21 4.90
CA THR A 136 3.87 14.41 6.29
C THR A 136 3.34 15.69 6.93
N SER A 137 2.72 16.59 6.15
CA SER A 137 2.21 17.86 6.67
C SER A 137 1.01 18.39 5.88
N ASN A 138 0.16 19.19 6.52
CA ASN A 138 -0.97 19.86 5.86
C ASN A 138 -0.53 20.79 4.71
N LEU A 139 0.63 21.44 4.84
CA LEU A 139 1.15 22.34 3.81
C LEU A 139 1.35 21.66 2.46
N GLU A 140 1.69 20.37 2.45
CA GLU A 140 1.90 19.60 1.22
C GLU A 140 0.62 19.43 0.42
N ILE A 141 -0.45 18.94 1.07
CA ILE A 141 -1.75 18.75 0.43
C ILE A 141 -2.44 20.08 0.11
N ILE A 142 -2.26 21.12 0.93
CA ILE A 142 -2.69 22.49 0.61
C ILE A 142 -1.98 22.97 -0.66
N SER A 143 -0.67 22.75 -0.76
CA SER A 143 0.12 23.18 -1.93
C SER A 143 -0.34 22.48 -3.20
N VAL A 144 -0.66 21.19 -3.16
CA VAL A 144 -1.21 20.46 -4.32
C VAL A 144 -2.57 21.01 -4.74
N ALA A 145 -3.49 21.20 -3.79
CA ALA A 145 -4.82 21.76 -4.08
C ALA A 145 -4.73 23.17 -4.69
N ARG A 146 -3.90 24.05 -4.10
CA ARG A 146 -3.69 25.41 -4.59
C ARG A 146 -2.92 25.47 -5.90
N TYR A 147 -2.00 24.52 -6.15
CA TYR A 147 -1.33 24.41 -7.44
C TYR A 147 -2.36 24.14 -8.52
N TYR A 148 -3.21 23.13 -8.35
CA TYR A 148 -4.24 22.84 -9.34
C TYR A 148 -5.15 24.04 -9.59
N GLU A 149 -5.71 24.61 -8.52
CA GLU A 149 -6.63 25.74 -8.63
C GLU A 149 -5.99 26.93 -9.36
N LYS A 150 -4.75 27.30 -9.00
CA LYS A 150 -4.14 28.54 -9.49
C LYS A 150 -3.35 28.39 -10.78
N ALA A 151 -2.71 27.24 -10.97
CA ALA A 151 -1.75 27.01 -12.05
C ALA A 151 -2.24 25.99 -13.08
N VAL A 152 -3.44 25.44 -12.94
CA VAL A 152 -4.07 24.58 -13.96
C VAL A 152 -5.48 25.10 -14.26
N ALA A 153 -6.36 25.05 -13.27
CA ALA A 153 -7.77 25.38 -13.44
C ALA A 153 -8.06 26.84 -13.81
N ASN A 154 -7.20 27.77 -13.39
CA ASN A 154 -7.32 29.20 -13.66
C ASN A 154 -6.44 29.67 -14.83
N GLU A 155 -5.72 28.77 -15.50
CA GLU A 155 -4.90 29.17 -16.65
C GLU A 155 -5.76 29.71 -17.79
N ASP A 156 -6.99 29.21 -17.93
CA ASP A 156 -7.93 29.56 -19.00
C ASP A 156 -8.35 31.05 -18.98
N GLU A 157 -8.29 31.70 -17.82
CA GLU A 157 -8.55 33.12 -17.66
C GLU A 157 -7.33 34.03 -17.89
N LEU A 158 -6.14 33.46 -18.09
CA LEU A 158 -4.93 34.23 -18.39
C LEU A 158 -5.03 34.85 -19.78
N GLU A 159 -4.82 36.16 -19.86
CA GLU A 159 -4.67 36.89 -21.13
C GLU A 159 -3.29 36.64 -21.71
N LEU A 160 -3.25 36.23 -22.98
CA LEU A 160 -2.03 35.97 -23.73
C LEU A 160 -1.59 37.21 -24.50
N TYR A 161 -2.51 37.84 -25.25
CA TYR A 161 -2.25 39.05 -26.03
C TYR A 161 -3.54 39.69 -26.54
N ASP A 162 -3.67 41.02 -26.41
CA ASP A 162 -4.74 41.84 -27.00
C ASP A 162 -6.15 41.29 -26.75
N GLY A 163 -6.46 40.96 -25.48
CA GLY A 163 -7.74 40.40 -25.07
C GLY A 163 -7.95 38.91 -25.37
N VAL A 164 -7.07 38.27 -26.14
CA VAL A 164 -7.09 36.81 -26.36
C VAL A 164 -6.63 36.11 -25.09
N LYS A 165 -7.48 35.23 -24.56
CA LYS A 165 -7.20 34.41 -23.37
C LYS A 165 -6.82 32.99 -23.75
N VAL A 166 -6.24 32.26 -22.81
CA VAL A 166 -5.93 30.83 -22.96
C VAL A 166 -7.17 30.03 -23.34
N LYS A 167 -8.34 30.33 -22.75
CA LYS A 167 -9.60 29.64 -23.09
C LYS A 167 -10.03 29.76 -24.55
N ASP A 168 -9.63 30.84 -25.23
CA ASP A 168 -9.93 31.02 -26.65
C ASP A 168 -9.12 30.05 -27.54
N LEU A 169 -8.03 29.46 -27.00
CA LEU A 169 -7.20 28.46 -27.69
C LEU A 169 -7.49 27.03 -27.26
N VAL A 170 -7.63 26.77 -25.96
CA VAL A 170 -7.71 25.41 -25.41
C VAL A 170 -9.08 25.06 -24.84
N GLY A 171 -10.02 26.01 -24.81
CA GLY A 171 -11.31 25.85 -24.16
C GLY A 171 -11.29 26.20 -22.67
N GLU A 172 -12.47 26.18 -22.06
CA GLU A 172 -12.60 26.37 -20.61
C GLU A 172 -12.05 25.15 -19.87
N ILE A 173 -11.31 25.38 -18.79
CA ILE A 173 -10.67 24.30 -18.04
C ILE A 173 -11.60 23.82 -16.93
N TYR A 174 -11.97 22.53 -16.97
CA TYR A 174 -12.71 21.85 -15.91
C TYR A 174 -12.04 20.52 -15.54
N PRO A 175 -12.18 20.04 -14.28
CA PRO A 175 -12.86 20.68 -13.16
C PRO A 175 -12.09 21.89 -12.62
N LYS A 176 -12.77 22.83 -11.96
CA LYS A 176 -12.12 24.00 -11.35
C LYS A 176 -11.40 23.70 -10.02
N VAL A 177 -11.74 22.58 -9.39
CA VAL A 177 -11.14 22.11 -8.15
C VAL A 177 -11.00 20.59 -8.19
N ILE A 178 -10.04 20.06 -7.45
CA ILE A 178 -9.86 18.64 -7.20
C ILE A 178 -9.78 18.39 -5.70
N GLU A 179 -10.07 17.15 -5.30
CA GLU A 179 -9.93 16.68 -3.93
C GLU A 179 -8.58 15.99 -3.74
N VAL A 180 -7.83 16.39 -2.72
CA VAL A 180 -6.49 15.82 -2.44
C VAL A 180 -6.57 14.83 -1.28
N ILE A 181 -6.17 13.60 -1.56
CA ILE A 181 -6.10 12.49 -0.61
C ILE A 181 -4.66 12.37 -0.10
N PRO A 182 -4.36 12.68 1.17
CA PRO A 182 -3.03 12.39 1.73
C PRO A 182 -2.84 10.89 1.86
N LEU A 183 -1.76 10.36 1.29
CA LEU A 183 -1.25 9.02 1.58
C LEU A 183 -0.10 9.14 2.57
N VAL A 184 -0.37 8.70 3.80
CA VAL A 184 0.54 8.82 4.95
C VAL A 184 1.21 7.47 5.20
N GLU A 185 2.55 7.49 5.17
CA GLU A 185 3.37 6.28 5.02
C GLU A 185 4.40 6.07 6.13
N ASP A 186 4.43 6.94 7.15
CA ASP A 186 5.34 6.84 8.29
C ASP A 186 4.61 6.89 9.64
N ARG A 187 5.26 6.36 10.68
CA ARG A 187 4.68 6.23 12.02
C ARG A 187 4.29 7.58 12.60
N ASP A 188 5.18 8.57 12.52
CA ASP A 188 5.02 9.82 13.25
C ASP A 188 3.90 10.66 12.61
N SER A 189 3.82 10.67 11.27
CA SER A 189 2.74 11.32 10.52
C SER A 189 1.40 10.60 10.69
N LEU A 190 1.37 9.26 10.72
CA LEU A 190 0.14 8.51 11.01
C LEU A 190 -0.40 8.85 12.40
N GLN A 191 0.48 8.98 13.38
CA GLN A 191 0.09 9.32 14.74
C GLN A 191 -0.13 10.83 14.98
N ASN A 192 0.04 11.66 13.94
CA ASN A 192 -0.20 13.11 13.91
C ASN A 192 -1.19 13.48 12.79
N ILE A 193 -2.06 12.53 12.41
CA ILE A 193 -2.94 12.65 11.24
C ILE A 193 -3.98 13.75 11.40
N ASP A 194 -4.41 14.01 12.64
CA ASP A 194 -5.33 15.09 13.02
C ASP A 194 -4.81 16.45 12.56
N ASN A 195 -3.55 16.78 12.82
CA ASN A 195 -2.94 18.05 12.44
C ASN A 195 -2.76 18.19 10.91
N ILE A 196 -2.54 17.08 10.21
CA ILE A 196 -2.46 17.06 8.74
C ILE A 196 -3.85 17.35 8.14
N VAL A 197 -4.88 16.67 8.62
CA VAL A 197 -6.25 16.75 8.08
C VAL A 197 -6.92 18.06 8.48
N GLU A 198 -6.85 18.45 9.75
CA GLU A 198 -7.47 19.67 10.27
C GLU A 198 -6.88 20.92 9.59
N GLY A 199 -5.54 20.95 9.44
CA GLY A 199 -4.86 22.05 8.76
C GLY A 199 -5.31 22.23 7.31
N TYR A 200 -5.49 21.13 6.57
CA TYR A 200 -6.02 21.17 5.21
C TYR A 200 -7.48 21.62 5.17
N TYR A 201 -8.32 21.05 6.04
CA TYR A 201 -9.74 21.41 6.11
C TYR A 201 -9.95 22.91 6.40
N LYS A 202 -9.20 23.49 7.35
CA LYS A 202 -9.28 24.91 7.70
C LYS A 202 -9.02 25.84 6.51
N VAL A 203 -8.16 25.45 5.58
CA VAL A 203 -7.71 26.28 4.44
C VAL A 203 -8.50 26.02 3.17
N ILE A 204 -8.81 24.76 2.87
CA ILE A 204 -9.44 24.35 1.61
C ILE A 204 -10.96 24.18 1.75
N LYS A 205 -11.44 23.75 2.92
CA LYS A 205 -12.86 23.46 3.19
C LYS A 205 -13.52 22.56 2.12
N PRO A 206 -12.94 21.38 1.83
CA PRO A 206 -13.54 20.42 0.90
C PRO A 206 -14.90 19.93 1.43
N LYS A 207 -15.72 19.31 0.57
CA LYS A 207 -17.04 18.79 0.98
C LYS A 207 -16.95 17.60 1.93
N TYR A 208 -15.90 16.80 1.76
CA TYR A 208 -15.51 15.68 2.62
C TYR A 208 -14.01 15.44 2.38
N MET A 209 -13.36 14.57 3.17
CA MET A 209 -11.97 14.17 2.90
C MET A 209 -11.77 12.67 2.97
N ARG A 210 -11.09 12.10 1.97
CA ARG A 210 -10.56 10.75 2.05
C ARG A 210 -9.12 10.82 2.56
N VAL A 211 -8.73 9.88 3.42
CA VAL A 211 -7.40 9.87 4.05
C VAL A 211 -6.80 8.48 3.92
N PHE A 212 -5.64 8.36 3.29
CA PHE A 212 -5.06 7.07 2.94
C PHE A 212 -3.96 6.69 3.93
N LEU A 213 -4.22 5.65 4.70
CA LEU A 213 -3.34 5.10 5.73
C LEU A 213 -2.57 3.92 5.14
N ALA A 214 -1.26 4.08 4.92
CA ALA A 214 -0.43 3.00 4.40
C ALA A 214 -0.13 1.98 5.50
N ARG A 215 -0.07 0.71 5.12
CA ARG A 215 0.25 -0.39 6.04
C ARG A 215 1.62 -1.00 5.77
N SER A 216 2.01 -1.15 4.51
CA SER A 216 3.24 -1.85 4.12
C SER A 216 4.52 -1.08 4.46
N ASP A 217 4.57 0.21 4.15
CA ASP A 217 5.75 1.07 4.37
C ASP A 217 6.06 1.30 5.85
N PRO A 218 5.09 1.65 6.72
CA PRO A 218 5.32 1.69 8.15
C PRO A 218 5.79 0.34 8.72
N ALA A 219 5.26 -0.78 8.21
CA ALA A 219 5.67 -2.10 8.68
C ALA A 219 7.13 -2.37 8.32
N MET A 220 7.55 -2.06 7.10
CA MET A 220 8.95 -2.24 6.69
C MET A 220 9.91 -1.39 7.54
N ASN A 221 9.55 -0.14 7.84
CA ASN A 221 10.44 0.80 8.53
C ASN A 221 10.44 0.66 10.06
N TYR A 222 9.31 0.25 10.65
CA TYR A 222 9.09 0.25 12.10
C TYR A 222 8.56 -1.07 12.67
N GLY A 223 8.38 -2.06 11.79
CA GLY A 223 7.84 -3.38 12.09
C GLY A 223 6.31 -3.46 12.09
N MET A 224 5.80 -4.69 12.03
CA MET A 224 4.36 -4.98 11.86
C MET A 224 3.49 -4.35 12.95
N ILE A 225 3.85 -4.53 14.22
CA ILE A 225 3.05 -4.05 15.36
C ILE A 225 2.93 -2.52 15.33
N THR A 226 4.04 -1.82 15.13
CA THR A 226 4.04 -0.36 15.00
C THR A 226 3.13 0.11 13.88
N ALA A 227 3.14 -0.56 12.73
CA ALA A 227 2.27 -0.20 11.60
C ALA A 227 0.78 -0.35 11.95
N VAL A 228 0.39 -1.47 12.58
CA VAL A 228 -1.01 -1.71 12.95
C VAL A 228 -1.47 -0.71 14.01
N LEU A 229 -0.70 -0.53 15.07
CA LEU A 229 -1.09 0.38 16.17
C LEU A 229 -1.11 1.85 15.72
N SER A 230 -0.20 2.26 14.84
CA SER A 230 -0.23 3.63 14.29
C SER A 230 -1.47 3.88 13.44
N VAL A 231 -1.95 2.86 12.70
CA VAL A 231 -3.24 2.95 11.99
C VAL A 231 -4.41 3.02 12.98
N LYS A 232 -4.38 2.30 14.11
CA LYS A 232 -5.44 2.39 15.13
C LYS A 232 -5.51 3.77 15.78
N ILE A 233 -4.36 4.35 16.12
CA ILE A 233 -4.26 5.73 16.61
C ILE A 233 -4.81 6.68 15.55
N ALA A 234 -4.35 6.56 14.28
CA ALA A 234 -4.81 7.40 13.20
C ALA A 234 -6.34 7.34 13.01
N LEU A 235 -6.94 6.14 13.01
CA LEU A 235 -8.39 5.97 12.87
C LEU A 235 -9.15 6.63 14.02
N SER A 236 -8.69 6.46 15.26
CA SER A 236 -9.28 7.12 16.43
C SER A 236 -9.27 8.64 16.26
N GLU A 237 -8.12 9.21 15.90
CA GLU A 237 -7.97 10.67 15.72
C GLU A 237 -8.82 11.22 14.56
N LEU A 238 -8.90 10.50 13.43
CA LEU A 238 -9.76 10.89 12.31
C LEU A 238 -11.24 10.92 12.69
N TYR A 239 -11.71 9.96 13.49
CA TYR A 239 -13.10 9.95 13.95
C TYR A 239 -13.38 11.04 14.99
N LYS A 240 -12.47 11.27 15.95
CA LYS A 240 -12.56 12.42 16.89
C LYS A 240 -12.64 13.74 16.12
N LEU A 241 -11.83 13.88 15.08
CA LEU A 241 -11.80 15.07 14.22
C LEU A 241 -13.06 15.22 13.38
N SER A 242 -13.59 14.12 12.82
CA SER A 242 -14.83 14.10 12.06
C SER A 242 -16.01 14.61 12.91
N GLU A 243 -16.10 14.16 14.17
CA GLU A 243 -17.10 14.63 15.13
C GLU A 243 -16.91 16.10 15.51
N SER A 244 -15.67 16.50 15.85
CA SER A 244 -15.40 17.87 16.33
C SER A 244 -15.63 18.94 15.26
N LEU A 245 -15.35 18.63 14.00
CA LEU A 245 -15.55 19.54 12.86
C LEU A 245 -16.92 19.40 12.20
N ASN A 246 -17.72 18.39 12.59
CA ASN A 246 -18.92 17.96 11.87
C ASN A 246 -18.64 17.81 10.36
N PHE A 247 -17.58 17.06 10.05
CA PHE A 247 -17.00 16.95 8.72
C PHE A 247 -16.78 15.49 8.34
N GLU A 248 -17.21 15.08 7.15
CA GLU A 248 -17.12 13.69 6.72
C GLU A 248 -15.69 13.32 6.32
N ILE A 249 -15.11 12.35 7.03
CA ILE A 249 -13.80 11.78 6.75
C ILE A 249 -13.96 10.29 6.43
N TYR A 250 -13.37 9.85 5.31
CA TYR A 250 -13.47 8.47 4.83
C TYR A 250 -12.07 7.83 4.72
N PRO A 251 -11.63 7.07 5.74
CA PRO A 251 -10.32 6.43 5.72
C PRO A 251 -10.19 5.36 4.62
N ILE A 252 -9.03 5.33 3.97
CA ILE A 252 -8.59 4.29 3.03
C ILE A 252 -7.44 3.54 3.71
N ILE A 253 -7.39 2.22 3.60
CA ILE A 253 -6.25 1.43 4.10
C ILE A 253 -5.49 0.72 2.97
N GLY A 254 -4.17 0.92 2.96
CA GLY A 254 -3.24 0.34 2.00
C GLY A 254 -2.64 -0.98 2.44
N VAL A 255 -3.31 -2.08 2.09
CA VAL A 255 -3.00 -3.44 2.54
C VAL A 255 -2.72 -4.40 1.39
N GLY A 256 -1.78 -5.32 1.60
CA GLY A 256 -1.47 -6.47 0.72
C GLY A 256 -1.83 -7.80 1.37
N SER A 257 -1.57 -8.91 0.66
CA SER A 257 -2.11 -10.23 1.03
C SER A 257 -1.38 -10.95 2.17
N LEU A 258 -0.09 -10.70 2.39
CA LEU A 258 0.63 -11.33 3.51
C LEU A 258 0.38 -10.59 4.84
N PRO A 259 0.47 -11.28 6.00
CA PRO A 259 0.28 -10.68 7.31
C PRO A 259 1.13 -9.43 7.54
N PHE A 260 2.40 -9.40 7.10
CA PHE A 260 3.28 -8.23 7.17
C PHE A 260 2.91 -7.12 6.20
N ARG A 261 1.96 -7.30 5.28
CA ARG A 261 1.43 -6.22 4.40
C ARG A 261 -0.04 -5.87 4.57
N GLY A 262 -0.80 -6.62 5.37
CA GLY A 262 -2.12 -6.24 5.88
C GLY A 262 -3.11 -7.38 5.90
N HIS A 263 -2.65 -8.55 5.43
CA HIS A 263 -3.38 -9.79 5.38
C HIS A 263 -4.71 -9.72 4.61
N LEU A 264 -4.85 -8.78 3.68
CA LEU A 264 -6.05 -8.71 2.85
C LEU A 264 -5.92 -9.68 1.68
N SER A 265 -6.66 -10.78 1.78
CA SER A 265 -6.81 -11.79 0.74
C SER A 265 -8.26 -12.23 0.62
N PRO A 266 -8.65 -12.89 -0.48
CA PRO A 266 -10.00 -13.47 -0.61
C PRO A 266 -10.36 -14.46 0.50
N GLU A 267 -9.37 -15.02 1.20
CA GLU A 267 -9.57 -16.01 2.26
C GLU A 267 -9.51 -15.39 3.67
N ASN A 268 -9.16 -14.11 3.80
CA ASN A 268 -8.96 -13.44 5.10
C ASN A 268 -9.65 -12.07 5.22
N TYR A 269 -10.37 -11.61 4.20
CA TYR A 269 -10.95 -10.26 4.19
C TYR A 269 -11.86 -9.97 5.38
N GLU A 270 -12.60 -10.95 5.89
CA GLU A 270 -13.50 -10.77 7.04
C GLU A 270 -12.74 -10.36 8.30
N LYS A 271 -11.58 -10.97 8.55
CA LYS A 271 -10.71 -10.62 9.67
C LYS A 271 -10.12 -9.22 9.50
N VAL A 272 -9.77 -8.84 8.28
CA VAL A 272 -9.26 -7.48 7.99
C VAL A 272 -10.34 -6.41 8.16
N LEU A 273 -11.59 -6.70 7.79
CA LEU A 273 -12.73 -5.82 8.05
C LEU A 273 -12.98 -5.65 9.55
N GLU A 274 -12.83 -6.73 10.33
CA GLU A 274 -12.92 -6.69 11.79
C GLU A 274 -11.74 -5.94 12.43
N GLU A 275 -10.52 -6.14 11.93
CA GLU A 275 -9.32 -5.49 12.42
C GLU A 275 -9.43 -3.97 12.25
N TYR A 276 -9.79 -3.51 11.06
CA TYR A 276 -9.77 -2.09 10.71
C TYR A 276 -11.19 -1.50 10.64
N LYS A 277 -11.97 -1.66 11.72
CA LYS A 277 -13.25 -0.95 11.88
C LYS A 277 -13.03 0.56 11.72
N GLY A 278 -13.94 1.20 11.00
CA GLY A 278 -13.87 2.60 10.61
C GLY A 278 -13.20 2.89 9.27
N VAL A 279 -12.54 1.90 8.65
CA VAL A 279 -12.04 2.05 7.29
C VAL A 279 -13.18 1.99 6.27
N TYR A 280 -13.16 2.95 5.34
CA TYR A 280 -14.14 3.05 4.27
C TYR A 280 -13.68 2.37 2.97
N THR A 281 -12.42 2.55 2.55
CA THR A 281 -11.91 1.96 1.30
C THR A 281 -10.76 1.00 1.58
N TYR A 282 -10.77 -0.18 0.97
CA TYR A 282 -9.68 -1.15 1.05
C TYR A 282 -8.97 -1.29 -0.30
N THR A 283 -7.64 -1.28 -0.30
CA THR A 283 -6.87 -1.50 -1.53
C THR A 283 -6.89 -2.97 -1.96
N ILE A 284 -7.18 -3.23 -3.22
CA ILE A 284 -7.11 -4.56 -3.85
C ILE A 284 -5.84 -4.64 -4.70
N GLN A 285 -4.81 -5.30 -4.17
CA GLN A 285 -3.50 -5.44 -4.83
C GLN A 285 -3.50 -6.57 -5.87
N SER A 286 -2.39 -6.81 -6.56
CA SER A 286 -2.36 -7.77 -7.67
C SER A 286 -2.40 -9.21 -7.18
N ALA A 287 -1.71 -9.52 -6.06
CA ALA A 287 -1.77 -10.85 -5.45
C ALA A 287 -3.21 -11.26 -5.10
N PHE A 288 -3.98 -10.34 -4.50
CA PHE A 288 -5.41 -10.55 -4.23
C PHE A 288 -6.18 -10.95 -5.50
N LYS A 289 -5.89 -10.31 -6.65
CA LYS A 289 -6.62 -10.53 -7.91
C LYS A 289 -6.18 -11.78 -8.67
N TYR A 290 -4.89 -12.12 -8.64
CA TYR A 290 -4.30 -13.07 -9.60
C TYR A 290 -3.76 -14.36 -8.95
N ASP A 291 -3.50 -14.38 -7.64
CA ASP A 291 -2.98 -15.57 -6.96
C ASP A 291 -4.08 -16.43 -6.31
N TYR A 292 -5.35 -16.05 -6.50
CA TYR A 292 -6.53 -16.73 -5.99
C TYR A 292 -7.52 -17.02 -7.12
N ASP A 293 -8.41 -17.99 -6.91
CA ASP A 293 -9.45 -18.34 -7.88
C ASP A 293 -10.39 -17.17 -8.15
N TYR A 294 -10.71 -16.94 -9.43
CA TYR A 294 -11.54 -15.81 -9.87
C TYR A 294 -12.84 -15.65 -9.08
N ASP A 295 -13.59 -16.75 -8.87
CA ASP A 295 -14.87 -16.70 -8.16
C ASP A 295 -14.72 -16.28 -6.69
N LYS A 296 -13.63 -16.71 -6.03
CA LYS A 296 -13.32 -16.28 -4.66
C LYS A 296 -12.98 -14.80 -4.62
N VAL A 297 -12.17 -14.32 -5.56
CA VAL A 297 -11.78 -12.90 -5.67
C VAL A 297 -13.03 -12.04 -5.85
N LYS A 298 -13.88 -12.39 -6.81
CA LYS A 298 -15.12 -11.68 -7.11
C LYS A 298 -16.07 -11.67 -5.91
N SER A 299 -16.26 -12.83 -5.27
CA SER A 299 -17.10 -12.94 -4.08
C SER A 299 -16.57 -12.09 -2.93
N ALA A 300 -15.26 -12.11 -2.67
CA ALA A 300 -14.65 -11.32 -1.61
C ALA A 300 -14.77 -9.81 -1.86
N ILE A 301 -14.54 -9.34 -3.09
CA ILE A 301 -14.73 -7.93 -3.46
C ILE A 301 -16.19 -7.52 -3.28
N SER A 302 -17.13 -8.35 -3.73
CA SER A 302 -18.56 -8.12 -3.51
C SER A 302 -18.90 -8.03 -2.02
N SER A 303 -18.36 -8.93 -1.19
CA SER A 303 -18.56 -8.89 0.27
C SER A 303 -18.00 -7.61 0.90
N ILE A 304 -16.80 -7.15 0.50
CA ILE A 304 -16.20 -5.89 0.99
C ILE A 304 -17.02 -4.68 0.54
N ASN A 305 -17.50 -4.68 -0.70
CA ASN A 305 -18.33 -3.60 -1.24
C ASN A 305 -19.66 -3.47 -0.50
N ASN A 306 -20.24 -4.60 -0.08
CA ASN A 306 -21.55 -4.65 0.59
C ASN A 306 -21.46 -4.75 2.13
N SER A 307 -20.26 -4.78 2.70
CA SER A 307 -20.06 -4.89 4.15
C SER A 307 -20.53 -3.63 4.88
N ARG A 308 -21.10 -3.78 6.07
CA ARG A 308 -21.42 -2.65 6.95
C ARG A 308 -20.15 -1.95 7.46
N ILE A 309 -20.11 -0.63 7.37
CA ILE A 309 -19.08 0.19 8.02
C ILE A 309 -19.46 0.38 9.50
N GLY A 310 -18.69 -0.21 10.41
CA GLY A 310 -18.73 0.14 11.83
C GLY A 310 -17.79 1.32 12.13
N PRO A 311 -18.08 2.17 13.13
CA PRO A 311 -17.16 3.23 13.53
C PRO A 311 -15.84 2.64 14.06
N ALA A 312 -14.77 3.41 13.94
CA ALA A 312 -13.52 3.08 14.63
C ALA A 312 -13.72 3.16 16.15
N LYS A 313 -12.88 2.44 16.91
CA LYS A 313 -12.78 2.64 18.36
C LYS A 313 -12.14 4.01 18.61
N ILE A 314 -12.81 4.86 19.39
CA ILE A 314 -12.21 6.08 19.93
C ILE A 314 -11.35 5.67 21.12
N LEU A 315 -10.05 5.95 21.05
CA LEU A 315 -9.11 5.63 22.12
C LEU A 315 -9.17 6.68 23.22
N GLU A 316 -9.22 6.21 24.47
CA GLU A 316 -8.99 7.05 25.64
C GLU A 316 -7.52 7.47 25.71
N LYS A 317 -7.24 8.58 26.42
CA LYS A 317 -5.88 9.14 26.47
C LYS A 317 -4.83 8.14 26.98
N TYR A 318 -5.15 7.43 28.07
CA TYR A 318 -4.25 6.41 28.63
C TYR A 318 -4.01 5.26 27.64
N GLU A 319 -5.07 4.79 26.97
CA GLU A 319 -4.97 3.73 25.97
C GLU A 319 -4.07 4.16 24.80
N GLU A 320 -4.27 5.37 24.28
CA GLU A 320 -3.44 5.93 23.21
C GLU A 320 -1.96 6.04 23.63
N ASP A 321 -1.69 6.53 24.84
CA ASP A 321 -0.33 6.65 25.38
C ASP A 321 0.35 5.27 25.50
N VAL A 322 -0.39 4.24 25.90
CA VAL A 322 0.11 2.85 25.93
C VAL A 322 0.42 2.35 24.51
N LEU A 323 -0.45 2.57 23.54
CA LEU A 323 -0.19 2.15 22.15
C LEU A 323 1.06 2.84 21.57
N ARG A 324 1.22 4.15 21.82
CA ARG A 324 2.41 4.91 21.41
C ARG A 324 3.68 4.35 22.06
N LYS A 325 3.66 4.06 23.38
CA LYS A 325 4.76 3.39 24.08
C LYS A 325 5.14 2.07 23.42
N ILE A 326 4.17 1.21 23.10
CA ILE A 326 4.41 -0.08 22.43
C ILE A 326 5.08 0.13 21.07
N THR A 327 4.63 1.12 20.28
CA THR A 327 5.25 1.39 18.96
C THR A 327 6.73 1.76 19.07
N ILE A 328 7.12 2.51 20.11
CA ILE A 328 8.51 2.90 20.35
C ILE A 328 9.33 1.67 20.75
N LEU A 329 8.89 0.95 21.80
CA LEU A 329 9.58 -0.24 22.32
C LEU A 329 9.82 -1.31 21.24
N TYR A 330 8.80 -1.56 20.42
CA TYR A 330 8.90 -2.54 19.35
C TYR A 330 9.83 -2.06 18.22
N THR A 331 9.75 -0.79 17.83
CA THR A 331 10.63 -0.22 16.79
C THR A 331 12.11 -0.27 17.20
N GLU A 332 12.43 0.06 18.45
CA GLU A 332 13.78 0.07 18.99
C GLU A 332 14.45 -1.32 18.96
N ARG A 333 13.66 -2.39 19.11
CA ARG A 333 14.14 -3.77 18.95
C ARG A 333 14.22 -4.20 17.49
N TYR A 334 13.20 -3.87 16.70
CA TYR A 334 13.06 -4.29 15.30
C TYR A 334 14.16 -3.72 14.40
N GLN A 335 14.42 -2.41 14.46
CA GLN A 335 15.30 -1.74 13.48
C GLN A 335 16.74 -2.27 13.49
N PRO A 336 17.43 -2.44 14.63
CA PRO A 336 18.81 -2.95 14.62
C PRO A 336 18.94 -4.36 14.05
N ILE A 337 17.90 -5.20 14.22
CA ILE A 337 17.88 -6.55 13.64
C ILE A 337 17.78 -6.44 12.12
N ILE A 338 16.86 -5.62 11.59
CA ILE A 338 16.70 -5.41 10.16
C ILE A 338 17.93 -4.77 9.51
N GLU A 339 18.55 -3.80 10.16
CA GLU A 339 19.81 -3.20 9.71
C GLU A 339 20.90 -4.26 9.53
N SER A 340 20.98 -5.20 10.46
CA SER A 340 21.94 -6.32 10.42
C SER A 340 21.62 -7.34 9.33
N LEU A 341 20.35 -7.44 8.89
CA LEU A 341 19.90 -8.32 7.80
C LEU A 341 19.91 -7.63 6.42
N ALA A 342 20.29 -6.35 6.33
CA ALA A 342 20.13 -5.56 5.11
C ALA A 342 20.82 -6.17 3.87
N ASN A 343 22.02 -6.74 4.03
CA ASN A 343 22.72 -7.39 2.92
C ASN A 343 21.95 -8.61 2.41
N ALA A 344 21.47 -9.47 3.33
CA ALA A 344 20.67 -10.64 2.97
C ALA A 344 19.38 -10.23 2.24
N ILE A 345 18.68 -9.22 2.77
CA ILE A 345 17.44 -8.72 2.18
C ILE A 345 17.69 -8.20 0.76
N ASN A 346 18.73 -7.39 0.56
CA ASN A 346 19.07 -6.80 -0.74
C ASN A 346 19.51 -7.85 -1.76
N ASP A 347 20.38 -8.79 -1.36
CA ASP A 347 20.87 -9.87 -2.23
C ASP A 347 19.74 -10.78 -2.73
N VAL A 348 18.77 -11.09 -1.86
CA VAL A 348 17.60 -11.88 -2.26
C VAL A 348 16.65 -11.05 -3.12
N SER A 349 16.49 -9.76 -2.80
CA SER A 349 15.52 -8.88 -3.48
C SER A 349 15.79 -8.73 -4.97
N VAL A 350 17.06 -8.73 -5.38
CA VAL A 350 17.45 -8.62 -6.80
C VAL A 350 17.16 -9.88 -7.61
N LEU A 351 16.96 -11.01 -6.93
CA LEU A 351 16.62 -12.30 -7.55
C LEU A 351 15.11 -12.54 -7.63
N LEU A 352 14.30 -11.75 -6.91
CA LEU A 352 12.85 -11.89 -6.97
C LEU A 352 12.32 -11.55 -8.37
N PRO A 353 11.32 -12.29 -8.86
CA PRO A 353 10.66 -11.97 -10.12
C PRO A 353 10.09 -10.56 -10.14
N ARG A 354 10.22 -9.87 -11.28
CA ARG A 354 9.57 -8.57 -11.51
C ARG A 354 8.20 -8.80 -12.14
N ARG A 355 7.19 -8.04 -11.71
CA ARG A 355 5.81 -8.16 -12.21
C ARG A 355 5.25 -6.89 -12.83
N ARG A 356 5.96 -5.77 -12.70
CA ARG A 356 5.56 -4.49 -13.26
C ARG A 356 6.77 -3.63 -13.57
N ALA A 357 6.70 -2.90 -14.68
CA ALA A 357 7.74 -1.95 -15.05
C ALA A 357 7.73 -0.78 -14.07
N ARG A 358 8.92 -0.39 -13.61
CA ARG A 358 9.13 0.78 -12.74
C ARG A 358 10.50 1.37 -13.02
N LYS A 359 10.67 2.68 -12.80
CA LYS A 359 12.00 3.32 -12.85
C LYS A 359 12.90 2.73 -11.77
N LEU A 360 14.18 2.58 -12.08
CA LEU A 360 15.20 2.07 -11.14
C LEU A 360 15.40 3.08 -9.99
N HIS A 361 15.36 2.59 -8.75
CA HIS A 361 15.61 3.39 -7.54
C HIS A 361 17.11 3.47 -7.17
N ILE A 362 17.99 3.03 -8.06
CA ILE A 362 19.45 3.02 -7.87
C ILE A 362 20.08 3.89 -8.95
N GLY A 363 21.00 4.79 -8.56
CA GLY A 363 21.72 5.68 -9.47
C GLY A 363 21.20 7.12 -9.46
N LEU A 364 21.45 7.85 -10.54
CA LEU A 364 21.21 9.31 -10.65
C LEU A 364 19.75 9.74 -10.37
N PHE A 365 18.80 8.81 -10.48
CA PHE A 365 17.35 9.05 -10.39
C PHE A 365 16.68 8.34 -9.18
N GLY A 366 17.45 7.71 -8.30
CA GLY A 366 16.93 6.88 -7.22
C GLY A 366 16.80 7.59 -5.87
N TYR A 367 15.71 7.32 -5.13
CA TYR A 367 15.59 7.65 -3.71
C TYR A 367 15.45 6.35 -2.92
N SER A 368 16.51 5.96 -2.22
CA SER A 368 16.48 4.78 -1.35
C SER A 368 15.57 5.04 -0.14
N ARG A 369 14.67 4.10 0.17
CA ARG A 369 13.98 4.08 1.47
C ARG A 369 14.99 3.64 2.53
N SER A 370 15.12 4.42 3.60
CA SER A 370 16.00 4.12 4.72
C SER A 370 15.19 3.56 5.89
N ALA A 371 15.52 2.35 6.35
CA ALA A 371 15.18 1.91 7.69
C ALA A 371 16.42 2.09 8.57
N GLY A 372 16.35 3.02 9.51
CA GLY A 372 17.53 3.45 10.26
C GLY A 372 18.64 3.92 9.32
N LYS A 373 19.79 3.24 9.33
CA LYS A 373 21.02 3.65 8.61
C LYS A 373 21.27 2.93 7.28
N VAL A 374 20.42 1.98 6.89
CA VAL A 374 20.63 1.14 5.70
C VAL A 374 19.60 1.41 4.60
N SER A 375 19.98 1.15 3.36
CA SER A 375 19.06 1.12 2.22
C SER A 375 18.39 -0.25 2.13
N LEU A 376 17.06 -0.26 2.09
CA LEU A 376 16.24 -1.46 1.91
C LEU A 376 15.52 -1.44 0.56
N PRO A 377 15.17 -2.61 0.00
CA PRO A 377 14.26 -2.66 -1.13
C PRO A 377 12.85 -2.24 -0.70
N ARG A 378 11.94 -2.05 -1.66
CA ARG A 378 10.53 -1.74 -1.36
C ARG A 378 9.83 -2.89 -0.63
N ALA A 379 8.72 -2.58 0.05
CA ALA A 379 8.02 -3.49 0.96
C ALA A 379 7.73 -4.89 0.39
N ILE A 380 7.32 -5.01 -0.88
CA ILE A 380 7.06 -6.31 -1.52
C ILE A 380 8.33 -7.16 -1.56
N SER A 381 9.43 -6.59 -2.07
CA SER A 381 10.70 -7.30 -2.15
C SER A 381 11.30 -7.54 -0.76
N PHE A 382 11.14 -6.60 0.18
CA PHE A 382 11.55 -6.79 1.57
C PHE A 382 10.88 -8.01 2.21
N VAL A 383 9.55 -8.09 2.14
CA VAL A 383 8.80 -9.21 2.72
C VAL A 383 9.09 -10.50 1.95
N GLY A 384 9.13 -10.43 0.62
CA GLY A 384 9.45 -11.58 -0.22
C GLY A 384 10.83 -12.16 0.07
N SER A 385 11.84 -11.32 0.32
CA SER A 385 13.17 -11.75 0.73
C SER A 385 13.15 -12.50 2.05
N LEU A 386 12.54 -11.90 3.09
CA LEU A 386 12.52 -12.46 4.45
C LEU A 386 11.72 -13.77 4.55
N TYR A 387 10.57 -13.84 3.90
CA TYR A 387 9.83 -15.10 3.77
C TYR A 387 10.61 -16.17 3.01
N SER A 388 11.43 -15.80 2.02
CA SER A 388 12.17 -16.76 1.21
C SER A 388 13.40 -17.32 1.91
N ILE A 389 14.03 -16.55 2.81
CA ILE A 389 15.07 -17.06 3.71
C ILE A 389 14.49 -17.74 4.96
N GLY A 390 13.18 -17.97 5.03
CA GLY A 390 12.55 -18.71 6.13
C GLY A 390 12.48 -17.94 7.45
N ILE A 391 12.56 -16.60 7.42
CA ILE A 391 12.45 -15.74 8.61
C ILE A 391 11.38 -14.67 8.32
N PRO A 392 10.09 -15.03 8.42
CA PRO A 392 9.01 -14.07 8.21
C PRO A 392 9.19 -12.81 9.10
N PRO A 393 9.08 -11.59 8.53
CA PRO A 393 9.35 -10.35 9.25
C PRO A 393 8.38 -10.07 10.40
N GLU A 394 7.22 -10.73 10.45
CA GLU A 394 6.25 -10.66 11.54
C GLU A 394 6.81 -11.17 12.87
N LEU A 395 7.81 -12.06 12.83
CA LEU A 395 8.47 -12.60 14.01
C LEU A 395 9.50 -11.62 14.60
N ILE A 396 10.00 -10.66 13.82
CA ILE A 396 11.13 -9.84 14.25
C ILE A 396 10.67 -8.77 15.25
N GLY A 397 11.38 -8.67 16.38
CA GLY A 397 11.16 -7.69 17.44
C GLY A 397 10.06 -8.03 18.44
N ILE A 398 9.34 -9.15 18.29
CA ILE A 398 8.14 -9.43 19.09
C ILE A 398 8.44 -9.70 20.56
N SER A 399 9.67 -10.10 20.95
CA SER A 399 9.98 -10.29 22.37
C SER A 399 9.99 -8.97 23.15
N SER A 400 10.01 -7.81 22.47
CA SER A 400 9.88 -6.51 23.14
C SER A 400 8.56 -6.38 23.92
N LEU A 401 7.53 -7.17 23.56
CA LEU A 401 6.25 -7.22 24.24
C LEU A 401 6.34 -7.84 25.65
N SER A 402 7.45 -8.51 26.00
CA SER A 402 7.73 -8.98 27.36
C SER A 402 7.91 -7.83 28.37
N ASN A 403 8.18 -6.61 27.88
CA ASN A 403 8.31 -5.41 28.71
C ASN A 403 6.97 -4.76 29.08
N LEU A 404 5.84 -5.33 28.63
CA LEU A 404 4.51 -4.84 28.95
C LEU A 404 4.01 -5.45 30.26
N ASP A 405 3.37 -4.63 31.09
CA ASP A 405 2.60 -5.15 32.21
C ASP A 405 1.27 -5.77 31.73
N GLU A 406 0.53 -6.39 32.64
CA GLU A 406 -0.73 -7.07 32.32
C GLU A 406 -1.78 -6.14 31.69
N LYS A 407 -1.86 -4.88 32.14
CA LYS A 407 -2.82 -3.90 31.61
C LYS A 407 -2.42 -3.44 30.21
N GLU A 408 -1.14 -3.17 30.01
CA GLU A 408 -0.59 -2.79 28.71
C GLU A 408 -0.75 -3.92 27.69
N TRP A 409 -0.54 -5.17 28.11
CA TRP A 409 -0.78 -6.36 27.29
C TRP A 409 -2.25 -6.53 26.90
N ASP A 410 -3.18 -6.26 27.81
CA ASP A 410 -4.61 -6.30 27.50
C ASP A 410 -5.03 -5.19 26.52
N ILE A 411 -4.52 -3.98 26.69
CA ILE A 411 -4.71 -2.87 25.74
C ILE A 411 -4.17 -3.26 24.36
N PHE A 412 -2.98 -3.86 24.29
CA PHE A 412 -2.40 -4.34 23.04
C PHE A 412 -3.34 -5.32 22.32
N LYS A 413 -3.78 -6.39 23.00
CA LYS A 413 -4.66 -7.42 22.42
C LYS A 413 -6.01 -6.86 21.97
N GLN A 414 -6.55 -5.88 22.69
CA GLN A 414 -7.82 -5.23 22.31
C GLN A 414 -7.69 -4.41 21.03
N ASN A 415 -6.49 -3.89 20.72
CA ASN A 415 -6.26 -3.03 19.57
C ASN A 415 -5.66 -3.74 18.36
N TYR A 416 -4.92 -4.84 18.55
CA TYR A 416 -4.50 -5.73 17.49
C TYR A 416 -5.26 -7.06 17.58
N VAL A 417 -6.49 -7.06 17.06
CA VAL A 417 -7.50 -8.10 17.30
C VAL A 417 -7.06 -9.45 16.75
N ASN A 418 -6.46 -9.46 15.56
CA ASN A 418 -6.02 -10.66 14.87
C ASN A 418 -4.52 -10.95 15.03
N PHE A 419 -3.82 -10.33 15.99
CA PHE A 419 -2.37 -10.49 16.19
C PHE A 419 -1.92 -11.97 16.16
N LYS A 420 -2.58 -12.83 16.94
CA LYS A 420 -2.21 -14.25 17.02
C LYS A 420 -2.45 -14.98 15.69
N HIS A 421 -3.50 -14.64 14.96
CA HIS A 421 -3.81 -15.23 13.65
C HIS A 421 -2.78 -14.82 12.60
N ASP A 422 -2.44 -13.54 12.56
CA ASP A 422 -1.45 -12.98 11.63
C ASP A 422 -0.06 -13.57 11.88
N LEU A 423 0.35 -13.62 13.15
CA LEU A 423 1.62 -14.19 13.56
C LEU A 423 1.67 -15.71 13.28
N GLN A 424 0.61 -16.45 13.56
CA GLN A 424 0.56 -17.89 13.29
C GLN A 424 0.60 -18.20 11.79
N THR A 425 -0.03 -17.36 10.96
CA THR A 425 -0.03 -17.50 9.50
C THR A 425 1.36 -17.26 8.93
N ALA A 426 2.07 -16.25 9.43
CA ALA A 426 3.46 -16.00 9.05
C ALA A 426 4.40 -17.11 9.53
N ALA A 427 4.31 -17.49 10.81
CA ALA A 427 5.18 -18.44 11.48
C ALA A 427 5.20 -19.84 10.85
N ARG A 428 4.17 -20.22 10.08
CA ARG A 428 4.16 -21.50 9.36
C ARG A 428 5.28 -21.62 8.32
N PHE A 429 5.84 -20.50 7.86
CA PHE A 429 6.93 -20.43 6.88
C PHE A 429 8.31 -20.23 7.52
N PHE A 430 8.38 -20.23 8.85
CA PHE A 430 9.65 -20.20 9.55
C PHE A 430 10.44 -21.50 9.30
N ASN A 431 11.75 -21.38 9.04
CA ASN A 431 12.64 -22.52 8.80
C ASN A 431 13.88 -22.46 9.70
N TRP A 432 13.97 -23.40 10.65
CA TRP A 432 15.12 -23.57 11.53
C TRP A 432 16.43 -23.85 10.79
N GLU A 433 16.40 -24.63 9.70
CA GLU A 433 17.61 -24.91 8.92
C GLU A 433 18.09 -23.63 8.22
N SER A 434 17.16 -22.86 7.64
CA SER A 434 17.49 -21.56 7.05
C SER A 434 18.10 -20.60 8.07
N PHE A 435 17.58 -20.60 9.30
CA PHE A 435 18.07 -19.75 10.39
C PHE A 435 19.55 -20.03 10.71
N GLU A 436 19.99 -21.29 10.66
CA GLU A 436 21.41 -21.64 10.82
C GLU A 436 22.24 -21.28 9.57
N LEU A 437 21.70 -21.53 8.36
CA LEU A 437 22.40 -21.25 7.10
C LEU A 437 22.67 -19.76 6.88
N ILE A 438 21.73 -18.87 7.25
CA ILE A 438 21.88 -17.43 7.01
C ILE A 438 23.09 -16.83 7.74
N LYS A 439 23.43 -17.37 8.92
CA LYS A 439 24.58 -16.96 9.71
C LYS A 439 25.87 -17.16 8.92
N ASP A 440 25.99 -18.29 8.25
CA ASP A 440 27.17 -18.62 7.46
C ASP A 440 27.22 -17.89 6.11
N ILE A 441 26.08 -17.72 5.44
CA ILE A 441 26.00 -17.10 4.11
C ILE A 441 26.34 -15.61 4.18
N TRP A 442 25.73 -14.87 5.12
CA TRP A 442 25.88 -13.41 5.21
C TRP A 442 26.73 -12.92 6.39
N LYS A 443 27.31 -13.84 7.18
CA LYS A 443 28.15 -13.51 8.35
C LYS A 443 27.42 -12.61 9.35
N ILE A 444 26.15 -12.95 9.62
CA ILE A 444 25.30 -12.23 10.56
C ILE A 444 25.88 -12.38 11.97
N SER A 445 25.88 -11.29 12.74
CA SER A 445 26.49 -11.25 14.07
C SER A 445 25.77 -12.18 15.06
N GLU A 446 26.52 -12.75 16.02
CA GLU A 446 25.94 -13.59 17.08
C GLU A 446 24.88 -12.84 17.91
N ASP A 447 25.07 -11.53 18.13
CA ASP A 447 24.09 -10.69 18.82
C ASP A 447 22.75 -10.61 18.06
N THR A 448 22.81 -10.43 16.73
CA THR A 448 21.61 -10.42 15.89
C THR A 448 20.92 -11.79 15.89
N ILE A 449 21.69 -12.87 15.77
CA ILE A 449 21.15 -14.24 15.82
C ILE A 449 20.49 -14.52 17.17
N ALA A 450 21.13 -14.13 18.28
CA ALA A 450 20.56 -14.28 19.62
C ALA A 450 19.24 -13.51 19.78
N LYS A 451 19.15 -12.27 19.26
CA LYS A 451 17.93 -11.47 19.28
C LYS A 451 16.78 -12.11 18.49
N ILE A 452 17.05 -12.60 17.28
CA ILE A 452 16.04 -13.29 16.47
C ILE A 452 15.59 -14.58 17.18
N LYS A 453 16.52 -15.32 17.78
CA LYS A 453 16.19 -16.53 18.55
C LYS A 453 15.29 -16.22 19.75
N GLU A 454 15.57 -15.15 20.49
CA GLU A 454 14.73 -14.70 21.59
C GLU A 454 13.31 -14.33 21.11
N ASP A 455 13.18 -13.69 19.94
CA ASP A 455 11.88 -13.42 19.33
C ASP A 455 11.12 -14.70 18.99
N ILE A 456 11.81 -15.69 18.42
CA ILE A 456 11.25 -17.01 18.07
C ILE A 456 10.80 -17.76 19.33
N ASP A 457 11.65 -17.83 20.35
CA ASP A 457 11.36 -18.50 21.63
C ASP A 457 10.18 -17.82 22.35
N TYR A 458 10.09 -16.49 22.27
CA TYR A 458 8.95 -15.73 22.79
C TYR A 458 7.64 -16.03 22.03
N ALA A 459 7.69 -16.13 20.70
CA ALA A 459 6.55 -16.52 19.88
C ALA A 459 5.97 -17.87 20.32
N GLU A 460 6.85 -18.86 20.50
CA GLU A 460 6.46 -20.23 20.84
C GLU A 460 6.04 -20.36 22.30
N SER A 461 6.88 -19.89 23.23
CA SER A 461 6.73 -20.16 24.66
C SER A 461 5.75 -19.22 25.36
N VAL A 462 5.64 -17.97 24.91
CA VAL A 462 4.81 -16.95 25.57
C VAL A 462 3.52 -16.70 24.80
N ILE A 463 3.59 -16.49 23.48
CA ILE A 463 2.40 -16.23 22.66
C ILE A 463 1.65 -17.53 22.31
N GLY A 464 2.35 -18.66 22.32
CA GLY A 464 1.80 -19.97 21.97
C GLY A 464 1.57 -20.11 20.47
N ILE A 465 2.54 -19.68 19.67
CA ILE A 465 2.59 -19.81 18.20
C ILE A 465 3.39 -21.06 17.83
N LYS A 466 2.85 -21.87 16.91
CA LYS A 466 3.58 -23.01 16.35
C LYS A 466 4.47 -22.54 15.20
N LEU A 467 5.77 -22.78 15.33
CA LEU A 467 6.77 -22.44 14.33
C LEU A 467 6.89 -23.56 13.29
N GLY A 468 6.82 -23.21 12.01
CA GLY A 468 6.85 -24.17 10.91
C GLY A 468 5.55 -24.97 10.76
N GLY A 469 4.91 -24.88 9.60
CA GLY A 469 3.66 -25.60 9.34
C GLY A 469 3.91 -27.08 9.02
N ILE A 470 2.96 -27.93 9.42
CA ILE A 470 3.00 -29.38 9.15
C ILE A 470 2.19 -29.76 7.90
N ASP A 471 1.38 -28.84 7.37
CA ASP A 471 0.65 -29.04 6.12
C ASP A 471 1.60 -29.06 4.91
N TYR A 472 1.13 -29.64 3.82
CA TYR A 472 1.93 -29.85 2.62
C TYR A 472 2.56 -28.55 2.08
N ASP A 473 1.79 -27.46 2.02
CA ASP A 473 2.24 -26.20 1.44
C ASP A 473 3.32 -25.55 2.32
N SER A 474 3.11 -25.50 3.63
CA SER A 474 4.11 -25.00 4.57
C SER A 474 5.40 -25.82 4.53
N ARG A 475 5.30 -27.17 4.52
CA ARG A 475 6.46 -28.06 4.42
C ARG A 475 7.20 -27.91 3.09
N LYS A 476 6.47 -27.77 1.98
CA LYS A 476 7.03 -27.52 0.65
C LYS A 476 7.79 -26.20 0.62
N HIS A 477 7.23 -25.13 1.18
CA HIS A 477 7.90 -23.82 1.27
C HIS A 477 9.17 -23.89 2.12
N ILE A 478 9.12 -24.50 3.30
CA ILE A 478 10.29 -24.68 4.19
C ILE A 478 11.44 -25.41 3.47
N LEU A 479 11.14 -26.53 2.80
CA LEU A 479 12.15 -27.27 2.03
C LEU A 479 12.73 -26.44 0.88
N MET A 480 11.89 -25.67 0.18
CA MET A 480 12.35 -24.77 -0.88
C MET A 480 13.17 -23.61 -0.35
N SER A 481 12.93 -23.14 0.88
CA SER A 481 13.76 -22.13 1.54
C SER A 481 15.17 -22.66 1.80
N SER A 482 15.31 -23.90 2.30
CA SER A 482 16.62 -24.55 2.46
C SER A 482 17.33 -24.71 1.09
N LEU A 483 16.63 -25.23 0.08
CA LEU A 483 17.19 -25.39 -1.27
C LEU A 483 17.59 -24.06 -1.92
N PHE A 484 16.79 -23.01 -1.69
CA PHE A 484 17.11 -21.65 -2.11
C PHE A 484 18.44 -21.19 -1.49
N LEU A 485 18.60 -21.30 -0.17
CA LEU A 485 19.82 -20.86 0.50
C LEU A 485 21.05 -21.65 0.08
N LEU A 486 20.92 -22.98 -0.11
CA LEU A 486 22.00 -23.82 -0.62
C LEU A 486 22.39 -23.44 -2.05
N SER A 487 21.42 -23.31 -2.97
CA SER A 487 21.69 -22.89 -4.35
C SER A 487 22.26 -21.48 -4.42
N PHE A 488 21.81 -20.57 -3.55
CA PHE A 488 22.32 -19.20 -3.45
C PHE A 488 23.78 -19.19 -2.99
N LYS A 489 24.12 -19.97 -1.94
CA LYS A 489 25.49 -20.14 -1.43
C LYS A 489 26.45 -20.65 -2.52
N GLU A 490 25.99 -21.62 -3.31
CA GLU A 490 26.74 -22.18 -4.45
C GLU A 490 26.66 -21.33 -5.73
N LYS A 491 25.99 -20.17 -5.67
CA LYS A 491 25.82 -19.21 -6.79
C LYS A 491 25.11 -19.78 -8.02
N ILE A 492 24.21 -20.75 -7.82
CA ILE A 492 23.39 -21.38 -8.87
C ILE A 492 22.12 -20.55 -9.12
N LEU A 493 22.29 -19.36 -9.72
CA LEU A 493 21.26 -18.32 -9.76
C LEU A 493 19.93 -18.75 -10.40
N GLN A 494 19.96 -19.61 -11.42
CA GLN A 494 18.72 -20.06 -12.08
C GLN A 494 17.86 -20.93 -11.18
N GLU A 495 18.48 -21.81 -10.39
CA GLU A 495 17.75 -22.59 -9.39
C GLU A 495 17.24 -21.70 -8.26
N SER A 496 18.06 -20.76 -7.78
CA SER A 496 17.65 -19.81 -6.75
C SER A 496 16.40 -19.03 -7.17
N LYS A 497 16.36 -18.49 -8.40
CA LYS A 497 15.18 -17.80 -8.94
C LYS A 497 13.96 -18.72 -9.04
N LYS A 498 14.14 -19.96 -9.46
CA LYS A 498 13.06 -20.97 -9.52
C LYS A 498 12.46 -21.22 -8.14
N TYR A 499 13.29 -21.42 -7.11
CA TYR A 499 12.82 -21.65 -5.75
C TYR A 499 12.10 -20.42 -5.18
N LEU A 500 12.62 -19.21 -5.43
CA LEU A 500 11.93 -17.97 -5.05
C LEU A 500 10.53 -17.86 -5.65
N TYR A 501 10.40 -18.18 -6.94
CA TYR A 501 9.11 -18.19 -7.63
C TYR A 501 8.14 -19.23 -7.05
N GLU A 502 8.58 -20.49 -6.88
CA GLU A 502 7.75 -21.56 -6.31
C GLU A 502 7.28 -21.22 -4.89
N MET A 503 8.17 -20.67 -4.05
CA MET A 503 7.80 -20.23 -2.71
C MET A 503 6.77 -19.09 -2.73
N ALA A 504 6.88 -18.16 -3.70
CA ALA A 504 5.89 -17.09 -3.87
C ALA A 504 4.51 -17.64 -4.28
N LEU A 505 4.47 -18.67 -5.14
CA LEU A 505 3.22 -19.33 -5.51
C LEU A 505 2.53 -19.97 -4.29
N ILE A 506 3.30 -20.62 -3.42
CA ILE A 506 2.77 -21.23 -2.19
C ILE A 506 2.18 -20.17 -1.25
N ARG A 507 2.87 -19.04 -1.11
CA ARG A 507 2.41 -17.91 -0.29
C ARG A 507 1.25 -17.13 -0.91
N ARG A 508 0.99 -17.32 -2.22
CA ARG A 508 0.07 -16.51 -3.02
C ARG A 508 0.40 -15.02 -2.96
N SER A 509 1.69 -14.72 -2.97
CA SER A 509 2.27 -13.38 -3.07
C SER A 509 3.78 -13.49 -3.23
N LEU A 510 4.37 -12.59 -4.02
CA LEU A 510 5.82 -12.37 -4.02
C LEU A 510 6.31 -11.87 -2.64
N GLY A 511 5.53 -11.01 -1.99
CA GLY A 511 5.79 -10.45 -0.67
C GLY A 511 4.70 -9.55 -0.15
#